data_AF-A0A1A7ZVF4-F1
#
_entry.id   AF-A0A1A7ZVF4-F1
#
_cell.length_a   1.000
_cell.length_b   1.000
_cell.length_c   1.000
_cell.angle_alpha   90.00
_cell.angle_beta   90.00
_cell.angle_gamma   90.00
#
_symmetry.space_group_name_H-M   'P 1'
#
loop_
_entity.id
_entity.type
_entity.pdbx_description
1 polymer ?
#
loop_
_entity_poly.entity_id
_entity_poly.type
_entity_poly.pdbx_seq_one_letter_code
_entity_poly.pdbx_strand_id
1 'polypeptide(L)'
;VNAHVEAVLKSPLTTVLLPVVYIIVFVVGLPANALAIWVFLFRTKKRHPSSIYMANLALADLMFVIWVPLKIAYHFNNNNWIYGDGLCKVLVAFFYSNMYCS
;
A
#
# COMPACT_ATOMS: atom_id res chain seq x y z
N VAL A 1 9.18 4.87 -28.08
CA VAL A 1 9.34 4.97 -26.61
C VAL A 1 10.75 5.45 -26.35
N ASN A 2 10.93 6.51 -25.55
CA ASN A 2 12.24 7.15 -25.38
C ASN A 2 13.21 6.20 -24.65
N ALA A 3 14.44 6.04 -25.14
CA ALA A 3 15.48 5.23 -24.50
C ALA A 3 15.72 5.60 -23.02
N HIS A 4 15.50 6.88 -22.68
CA HIS A 4 15.52 7.37 -21.30
C HIS A 4 14.48 6.70 -20.39
N VAL A 5 13.27 6.43 -20.89
CA VAL A 5 12.20 5.82 -20.08
C VAL A 5 12.54 4.37 -19.77
N GLU A 6 13.04 3.62 -20.75
CA GLU A 6 13.47 2.23 -20.51
C GLU A 6 14.63 2.15 -19.53
N ALA A 7 15.58 3.09 -19.60
CA ALA A 7 16.68 3.18 -18.65
C ALA A 7 16.19 3.42 -17.21
N VAL A 8 15.19 4.28 -17.02
CA VAL A 8 14.59 4.53 -15.70
C VAL A 8 13.81 3.31 -15.20
N LEU A 9 13.03 2.66 -16.05
CA LEU A 9 12.28 1.45 -15.68
C LEU A 9 13.16 0.25 -15.35
N LYS A 10 14.40 0.19 -15.86
CA LYS A 10 15.35 -0.87 -15.52
C LYS A 10 16.33 -0.45 -14.41
N SER A 11 16.25 0.79 -13.94
CA SER A 11 17.16 1.31 -12.94
C SER A 11 16.96 0.60 -11.59
N PRO A 12 18.04 0.42 -10.80
CA PRO A 12 17.97 -0.19 -9.47
C PRO A 12 17.09 0.60 -8.50
N LEU A 13 16.81 1.88 -8.79
CA LEU A 13 15.84 2.66 -8.04
C LEU A 13 14.44 2.02 -8.10
N THR A 14 13.99 1.61 -9.28
CA THR A 14 12.63 1.06 -9.43
C THR A 14 12.55 -0.44 -9.17
N THR A 15 13.62 -1.18 -9.45
CA THR A 15 13.64 -2.65 -9.34
C THR A 15 14.17 -3.16 -8.01
N VAL A 16 14.87 -2.34 -7.23
CA VAL A 16 15.45 -2.71 -5.93
C VAL A 16 14.93 -1.81 -4.81
N LEU A 17 15.17 -0.50 -4.90
CA LEU A 17 14.82 0.43 -3.81
C LEU A 17 13.31 0.45 -3.53
N LEU A 18 12.48 0.62 -4.57
CA LEU A 18 11.02 0.62 -4.42
C LEU A 18 10.46 -0.67 -3.79
N PRO A 19 10.75 -1.88 -4.32
CA PRO A 19 10.24 -3.10 -3.70
C PRO A 19 10.76 -3.31 -2.28
N VAL A 20 12.01 -2.93 -1.95
CA VAL A 20 12.52 -2.99 -0.56
C VAL A 20 11.72 -2.10 0.37
N VAL A 21 11.47 -0.84 -0.02
CA VAL A 21 10.63 0.08 0.77
C VAL A 21 9.22 -0.48 0.93
N TYR A 22 8.62 -1.01 -0.14
CA TYR A 22 7.30 -1.61 -0.08
C TYR A 22 7.23 -2.85 0.81
N ILE A 23 8.28 -3.69 0.85
CA ILE A 23 8.38 -4.82 1.78
C ILE A 23 8.40 -4.32 3.22
N ILE A 24 9.18 -3.29 3.53
CA ILE A 24 9.24 -2.70 4.87
C ILE A 24 7.86 -2.16 5.28
N VAL A 25 7.20 -1.41 4.38
CA VAL A 25 5.85 -0.89 4.62
C VAL A 25 4.86 -2.02 4.84
N PHE A 26 4.96 -3.12 4.10
CA PHE A 26 4.09 -4.28 4.31
C PHE A 26 4.31 -4.95 5.66
N VAL A 27 5.57 -5.26 6.00
CA VAL A 27 5.93 -5.97 7.24
C VAL A 27 5.65 -5.15 8.49
N VAL A 28 5.81 -3.83 8.45
CA VAL A 28 5.55 -2.95 9.59
C VAL A 28 4.10 -2.46 9.60
N GLY A 29 3.59 -2.03 8.45
CA GLY A 29 2.27 -1.41 8.33
C GLY A 29 1.12 -2.37 8.54
N LEU A 30 1.24 -3.63 8.11
CA LEU A 30 0.19 -4.62 8.30
C LEU A 30 -0.07 -4.92 9.78
N PRO A 31 0.92 -5.33 10.61
CA PRO A 31 0.67 -5.60 12.02
C PRO A 31 0.32 -4.35 12.81
N ALA A 32 0.94 -3.19 12.51
CA ALA A 32 0.66 -1.95 13.22
C ALA A 32 -0.80 -1.50 13.03
N ASN A 33 -1.28 -1.44 11.79
CA ASN A 33 -2.64 -1.00 11.50
C ASN A 33 -3.69 -2.06 11.87
N ALA A 34 -3.38 -3.36 11.75
CA ALA A 34 -4.25 -4.41 12.24
C ALA A 34 -4.44 -4.35 13.76
N LEU A 35 -3.35 -4.13 14.51
CA LEU A 35 -3.42 -3.94 15.96
C LEU A 35 -4.21 -2.68 16.33
N ALA A 36 -4.02 -1.57 15.60
CA ALA A 36 -4.75 -0.33 15.81
C ALA A 36 -6.27 -0.55 15.65
N ILE A 37 -6.71 -1.18 14.56
CA ILE A 37 -8.12 -1.52 14.35
C ILE A 37 -8.63 -2.42 15.47
N TRP A 38 -7.87 -3.46 15.85
CA TRP A 38 -8.27 -4.35 16.93
C TRP A 38 -8.50 -3.59 18.24
N VAL A 39 -7.60 -2.67 18.60
CA VAL A 39 -7.72 -1.84 19.79
C VAL A 39 -8.95 -0.92 19.68
N PHE A 40 -9.16 -0.24 18.56
CA PHE A 40 -10.30 0.66 18.41
C PHE A 40 -11.66 -0.05 18.37
N LEU A 41 -11.72 -1.27 17.84
CA LEU A 41 -12.95 -2.07 17.80
C LEU A 41 -13.26 -2.74 19.14
N PHE A 42 -12.27 -3.37 19.77
CA PHE A 42 -12.48 -4.28 20.92
C PHE A 42 -12.05 -3.72 22.27
N ARG A 43 -11.10 -2.78 22.32
CA ARG A 43 -10.61 -2.19 23.59
C ARG A 43 -11.22 -0.83 23.90
N THR A 44 -11.63 -0.07 22.89
CA THR A 44 -12.25 1.25 23.10
C THR A 44 -13.71 1.14 23.54
N LYS A 45 -13.94 1.21 24.86
CA LYS A 45 -15.30 1.18 25.46
C LYS A 45 -16.15 2.42 25.17
N LYS A 46 -15.54 3.60 24.96
CA LYS A 46 -16.25 4.86 24.65
C LYS A 46 -15.90 5.32 23.25
N ARG A 47 -16.86 5.24 22.33
CA ARG A 47 -16.70 5.66 20.92
C ARG A 47 -16.71 7.18 20.83
N HIS A 48 -15.55 7.81 20.98
CA HIS A 48 -15.37 9.23 20.68
C HIS A 48 -15.19 9.42 19.16
N PRO A 49 -15.62 10.55 18.57
CA PRO A 49 -15.42 10.82 17.14
C PRO A 49 -13.96 10.65 16.67
N SER A 50 -13.00 11.01 17.52
CA SER A 50 -11.57 10.81 17.26
C SER A 50 -11.18 9.34 17.11
N SER A 51 -11.74 8.43 17.91
CA SER A 51 -11.48 6.99 17.80
C SER A 51 -12.10 6.38 16.54
N ILE A 52 -13.20 6.94 16.04
CA ILE A 52 -13.82 6.51 14.78
C ILE A 52 -12.95 6.97 13.60
N TYR A 53 -12.47 8.20 13.63
CA TYR A 53 -11.53 8.72 12.63
C TYR A 53 -10.25 7.89 12.56
N MET A 54 -9.63 7.59 13.72
CA MET A 54 -8.43 6.75 13.75
C MET A 54 -8.68 5.32 13.27
N ALA A 55 -9.87 4.75 13.50
CA ALA A 55 -10.22 3.43 12.97
C ALA A 55 -10.37 3.44 11.45
N ASN A 56 -10.99 4.48 10.87
CA ASN A 56 -11.10 4.65 9.42
C ASN A 56 -9.74 4.87 8.77
N LEU A 57 -8.86 5.63 9.41
CA LEU A 57 -7.48 5.82 8.99
C LEU A 57 -6.72 4.47 8.91
N ALA A 58 -6.75 3.70 10.00
CA ALA A 58 -6.10 2.39 10.03
C ALA A 58 -6.72 1.40 9.03
N LEU A 59 -8.02 1.52 8.74
CA LEU A 59 -8.69 0.73 7.70
C LEU A 59 -8.19 1.10 6.30
N ALA A 60 -8.06 2.40 5.98
CA ALA A 60 -7.51 2.85 4.71
C ALA A 60 -6.08 2.31 4.51
N ASP A 61 -5.25 2.39 5.55
CA ASP A 61 -3.88 1.88 5.51
C ASP A 61 -3.83 0.37 5.27
N LEU A 62 -4.69 -0.41 5.93
CA LEU A 62 -4.78 -1.86 5.68
C LEU A 62 -5.24 -2.17 4.26
N MET A 63 -6.23 -1.44 3.75
CA MET A 63 -6.71 -1.63 2.38
C MET A 63 -5.55 -1.41 1.40
N PHE A 64 -4.76 -0.35 1.55
CA PHE A 64 -3.59 -0.13 0.72
C PHE A 64 -2.52 -1.23 0.89
N VAL A 65 -2.14 -1.55 2.14
CA VAL A 65 -1.06 -2.50 2.46
C VAL A 65 -1.36 -3.91 1.92
N ILE A 66 -2.62 -4.34 1.86
CA ILE A 66 -3.02 -5.64 1.28
C ILE A 66 -2.70 -5.73 -0.22
N TRP A 67 -2.72 -4.62 -0.96
CA TRP A 67 -2.39 -4.59 -2.40
C TRP A 67 -0.90 -4.38 -2.67
N VAL A 68 -0.10 -4.02 -1.67
CA VAL A 68 1.36 -3.80 -1.80
C VAL A 68 2.14 -5.03 -2.30
N PRO A 69 1.83 -6.28 -1.90
CA PRO A 69 2.48 -7.48 -2.44
C PRO A 69 2.39 -7.60 -3.97
N LEU A 70 1.26 -7.22 -4.57
CA LEU A 70 1.11 -7.21 -6.04
C LEU A 70 1.99 -6.13 -6.68
N LYS A 71 2.15 -4.98 -6.01
CA LYS A 71 3.07 -3.93 -6.43
C LYS A 71 4.54 -4.37 -6.36
N ILE A 72 4.91 -5.10 -5.31
CA ILE A 72 6.26 -5.67 -5.16
C ILE A 72 6.54 -6.68 -6.28
N ALA A 73 5.60 -7.59 -6.53
CA ALA A 73 5.72 -8.58 -7.60
C ALA A 73 5.84 -7.91 -8.99
N TYR A 74 5.13 -6.81 -9.22
CA TYR A 74 5.29 -5.98 -10.42
C TYR A 74 6.72 -5.43 -10.58
N HIS A 75 7.30 -4.85 -9.52
CA HIS A 75 8.66 -4.31 -9.57
C HIS A 75 9.72 -5.41 -9.79
N PHE A 76 9.53 -6.59 -9.18
CA PHE A 76 10.40 -7.75 -9.42
C PHE A 76 10.26 -8.32 -10.83
N ASN A 77 9.09 -8.21 -11.44
CA ASN A 77 8.86 -8.61 -12.83
C ASN A 77 9.31 -7.53 -13.83
N ASN A 78 10.38 -6.80 -13.55
CA ASN A 78 10.90 -5.71 -14.38
C ASN A 78 9.85 -4.63 -14.72
N ASN A 79 9.01 -4.25 -13.76
CA ASN A 79 7.92 -3.30 -13.97
C ASN A 79 6.93 -3.75 -15.07
N ASN A 80 6.67 -5.06 -15.17
CA ASN A 80 5.68 -5.62 -16.09
C ASN A 80 4.45 -6.13 -15.32
N TRP A 81 3.30 -5.51 -15.57
CA TRP A 81 2.03 -5.82 -14.89
C TRP A 81 1.25 -6.90 -15.64
N ILE A 82 1.10 -8.07 -15.01
CA ILE A 82 0.44 -9.25 -15.62
C ILE A 82 -0.95 -9.56 -15.06
N TYR A 83 -1.40 -8.83 -14.03
CA TYR A 83 -2.65 -9.12 -13.30
C TYR A 83 -3.90 -8.50 -13.94
N GLY A 84 -3.76 -7.89 -15.13
CA GLY A 84 -4.85 -7.24 -15.86
C GLY A 84 -5.14 -5.80 -15.43
N ASP A 85 -5.79 -5.04 -16.34
CA ASP A 85 -6.04 -3.60 -16.18
C ASP A 85 -6.94 -3.27 -14.98
N GLY A 86 -7.94 -4.11 -14.70
CA GLY A 86 -8.85 -3.91 -13.57
C GLY A 86 -8.12 -3.87 -12.22
N LEU A 87 -7.23 -4.84 -11.97
CA LEU A 87 -6.44 -4.87 -10.74
C LEU A 87 -5.41 -3.74 -10.66
N CYS A 88 -4.86 -3.29 -11.80
CA CYS A 88 -4.00 -2.11 -11.83
C CYS A 88 -4.75 -0.87 -11.33
N LYS A 89 -5.95 -0.62 -11.87
CA LYS A 89 -6.81 0.50 -11.47
C LYS A 89 -7.20 0.43 -10.00
N VAL A 90 -7.52 -0.76 -9.50
CA VAL A 90 -7.84 -0.99 -8.08
C VAL A 90 -6.65 -0.65 -7.19
N LEU A 91 -5.45 -1.13 -7.52
CA LEU A 91 -4.23 -0.84 -6.76
C LEU A 91 -3.94 0.66 -6.74
N VAL A 92 -4.04 1.33 -7.89
CA VAL A 92 -3.82 2.78 -8.00
C VAL A 92 -4.88 3.55 -7.22
N ALA A 93 -6.15 3.14 -7.29
CA ALA A 93 -7.23 3.75 -6.54
C ALA A 93 -6.97 3.68 -5.04
N PHE A 94 -6.65 2.50 -4.49
CA PHE A 94 -6.35 2.35 -3.07
C PHE A 94 -5.10 3.11 -2.61
N PHE A 95 -4.08 3.20 -3.47
CA PHE A 95 -2.89 4.02 -3.19
C PHE A 95 -3.27 5.51 -3.03
N TYR A 96 -4.04 6.06 -3.95
CA TYR A 96 -4.49 7.45 -3.85
C TYR A 96 -5.49 7.66 -2.73
N SER A 97 -6.44 6.74 -2.54
CA SER A 97 -7.38 6.80 -1.41
C SER A 97 -6.65 6.86 -0.08
N ASN A 98 -5.61 6.04 0.12
CA ASN A 98 -4.81 6.11 1.34
C ASN A 98 -4.14 7.48 1.52
N MET A 99 -3.54 8.01 0.44
CA MET A 99 -2.88 9.31 0.47
C MET A 99 -3.81 10.48 0.81
N TYR A 100 -5.10 10.40 0.43
CA TYR A 100 -6.08 11.43 0.75
C TYR A 100 -6.81 11.20 2.08
N CYS A 101 -6.82 9.97 2.59
CA CYS A 101 -7.45 9.61 3.86
C CYS A 101 -6.50 9.72 5.07
N SER A 102 -5.18 9.58 4.85
CA SER A 102 -4.12 9.91 5.83
C SER A 102 -3.83 11.41 5.88
#